data_AF-A0A9D1J9H3-F1
#
_entry.id   AF-A0A9D1J9H3-F1
#
_cell.length_a   1.000
_cell.length_b   1.000
_cell.length_c   1.000
_cell.angle_alpha   90.00
_cell.angle_beta   90.00
_cell.angle_gamma   90.00
#
_symmetry.space_group_name_H-M   'P 1'
#
loop_
_entity.id
_entity.type
_entity.pdbx_description
1 polymer ?
#
loop_
_entity_poly.entity_id
_entity_poly.type
_entity_poly.pdbx_seq_one_letter_code
_entity_poly.pdbx_strand_id
1 'polypeptide(L)'
;MKQIYIRRALGALAAAVLACALALTFTISDYYIFNRITEYGVVFCISQWVKKGALLLIPLAVFYGRRSCADIVKYILPVFVILSCALFGDFFDITKPADTPAQVIYSQVNLFLPKWLNMTLFFAQNAFMLAICALLFVRDGAKIRAKSFIYLLPALLACMPLNFFENFFDINTIPADSFLRFKNFTIWHALAIIILAAFTICGYYFLKNKSGRDRNAWLGAMAVTLLIQYHSKDSVIMGDGYNVYHTVLACVPLFICNIGVYIASLSVFARKKFLYETAFFVHAAGALSVFVYFGKDEMSNYGIFCSYSILFFTLTHALLFALSVLPSALGQYKFKMRDCAAPLVYYFIVIILASVCSALVTSASMTWHTEDGYYLTESELIYPNYAFTQINPLPFEIPPVWTLKIWNYDLNMLYILGLYAVYVALFFAFTGAYYAFLAVRAKWLARRIYAGQSAAQGEAAATDERDDENDENE
;
A
#
# COMPACT_ATOMS: atom_id res chain seq x y z
N MET A 1 -18.74 17.95 -28.80
CA MET A 1 -19.64 18.00 -27.62
C MET A 1 -19.88 16.63 -26.97
N LYS A 2 -20.41 15.61 -27.68
CA LYS A 2 -20.73 14.27 -27.13
C LYS A 2 -19.59 13.56 -26.37
N GLN A 3 -18.35 13.58 -26.87
CA GLN A 3 -17.22 12.88 -26.22
C GLN A 3 -16.81 13.45 -24.86
N ILE A 4 -17.02 14.76 -24.62
CA ILE A 4 -16.66 15.39 -23.34
C ILE A 4 -17.60 14.90 -22.23
N TYR A 5 -18.90 14.81 -22.52
CA TYR A 5 -19.89 14.28 -21.57
C TYR A 5 -19.63 12.82 -21.22
N ILE A 6 -19.31 11.97 -22.19
CA ILE A 6 -18.97 10.56 -21.95
C ILE A 6 -17.75 10.45 -21.03
N ARG A 7 -16.70 11.25 -21.25
CA ARG A 7 -15.50 11.24 -20.40
C ARG A 7 -15.80 11.70 -18.97
N ARG A 8 -16.63 12.73 -18.80
CA ARG A 8 -17.05 13.21 -17.47
C ARG A 8 -17.90 12.16 -16.74
N ALA A 9 -18.85 11.53 -17.43
CA ALA A 9 -19.68 10.47 -16.88
C ALA A 9 -18.83 9.24 -16.47
N LEU A 10 -17.89 8.82 -17.31
CA LEU A 10 -16.93 7.75 -16.96
C LEU A 10 -16.09 8.12 -15.73
N GLY A 11 -15.62 9.36 -15.63
CA GLY A 11 -14.86 9.84 -14.47
C GLY A 11 -15.70 9.81 -13.18
N ALA A 12 -16.94 10.30 -13.24
CA ALA A 12 -17.85 10.29 -12.10
C ALA A 12 -18.21 8.88 -11.65
N LEU A 13 -18.53 7.98 -12.59
CA LEU A 13 -18.82 6.58 -12.28
C LEU A 13 -17.60 5.84 -11.74
N ALA A 14 -16.41 6.07 -12.30
CA ALA A 14 -15.18 5.50 -11.77
C ALA A 14 -14.93 5.94 -10.33
N ALA A 15 -15.12 7.23 -10.02
CA ALA A 15 -15.04 7.73 -8.66
C ALA A 15 -16.08 7.08 -7.73
N ALA A 16 -17.33 6.93 -8.19
CA ALA A 16 -18.39 6.26 -7.44
C ALA A 16 -18.08 4.78 -7.16
N VAL A 17 -17.57 4.04 -8.16
CA VAL A 17 -17.12 2.63 -7.99
C VAL A 17 -16.02 2.54 -6.93
N LEU A 18 -15.02 3.42 -6.99
CA LEU A 18 -13.91 3.42 -6.03
C LEU A 18 -14.37 3.80 -4.63
N ALA A 19 -15.28 4.77 -4.48
CA ALA A 19 -15.85 5.16 -3.20
C ALA A 19 -16.67 4.01 -2.57
N CYS A 20 -17.51 3.33 -3.38
CA CYS A 20 -18.24 2.16 -2.90
C CYS A 20 -17.28 1.02 -2.52
N ALA A 21 -16.24 0.78 -3.33
CA ALA A 21 -15.23 -0.24 -3.03
C ALA A 21 -14.56 0.02 -1.68
N LEU A 22 -14.14 1.26 -1.44
CA LEU A 22 -13.52 1.68 -0.19
C LEU A 22 -14.46 1.54 1.02
N ALA A 23 -15.74 1.87 0.86
CA ALA A 23 -16.70 1.67 1.94
C ALA A 23 -16.88 0.18 2.27
N LEU A 24 -16.93 -0.68 1.24
CA LEU A 24 -17.12 -2.12 1.38
C LEU A 24 -15.92 -2.84 2.03
N THR A 25 -14.69 -2.31 1.92
CA THR A 25 -13.52 -2.89 2.61
C THR A 25 -13.61 -2.78 4.13
N PHE A 26 -14.48 -1.89 4.65
CA PHE A 26 -14.79 -1.78 6.08
C PHE A 26 -15.95 -2.69 6.52
N THR A 27 -16.26 -3.74 5.76
CA THR A 27 -17.25 -4.76 6.14
C THR A 27 -16.57 -6.09 6.44
N ILE A 28 -17.12 -6.84 7.40
CA ILE A 28 -16.68 -8.20 7.74
C ILE A 28 -16.84 -9.14 6.53
N SER A 29 -17.82 -8.89 5.65
CA SER A 29 -18.01 -9.70 4.45
C SER A 29 -16.81 -9.66 3.49
N ASP A 30 -16.19 -8.50 3.26
CA ASP A 30 -15.01 -8.41 2.37
C ASP A 30 -13.80 -9.15 2.96
N TYR A 31 -13.76 -9.32 4.30
CA TYR A 31 -12.72 -10.10 4.97
C TYR A 31 -12.81 -11.58 4.62
N TYR A 32 -13.96 -12.19 4.86
CA TYR A 32 -14.07 -13.65 4.83
C TYR A 32 -14.15 -14.24 3.41
N ILE A 33 -14.39 -13.40 2.41
CA ILE A 33 -14.75 -13.84 1.06
C ILE A 33 -13.71 -14.78 0.42
N PHE A 34 -12.42 -14.63 0.75
CA PHE A 34 -11.33 -15.40 0.17
C PHE A 34 -10.72 -16.44 1.11
N ASN A 35 -11.02 -16.42 2.41
CA ASN A 35 -10.61 -17.46 3.37
C ASN A 35 -11.75 -18.43 3.72
N ARG A 36 -12.97 -18.21 3.20
CA ARG A 36 -14.11 -19.14 3.29
C ARG A 36 -14.72 -19.45 1.93
N ILE A 37 -13.87 -19.80 0.97
CA ILE A 37 -14.29 -20.06 -0.41
C ILE A 37 -15.29 -21.22 -0.52
N THR A 38 -15.17 -22.21 0.37
CA THR A 38 -16.11 -23.33 0.47
C THR A 38 -17.50 -22.89 0.92
N GLU A 39 -17.60 -21.85 1.75
CA GLU A 39 -18.86 -21.29 2.25
C GLU A 39 -19.57 -20.46 1.17
N TYR A 40 -18.87 -19.51 0.53
CA TYR A 40 -19.50 -18.61 -0.46
C TYR A 40 -19.55 -19.16 -1.89
N GLY A 41 -18.87 -20.28 -2.14
CA GLY A 41 -18.78 -20.89 -3.46
C GLY A 41 -17.70 -20.28 -4.35
N VAL A 42 -16.95 -21.15 -5.01
CA VAL A 42 -15.78 -20.81 -5.85
C VAL A 42 -16.11 -19.77 -6.93
N VAL A 43 -17.25 -19.89 -7.60
CA VAL A 43 -17.64 -18.99 -8.71
C VAL A 43 -17.87 -17.56 -8.22
N PHE A 44 -18.48 -17.40 -7.05
CA PHE A 44 -18.68 -16.09 -6.43
C PHE A 44 -17.32 -15.49 -6.03
N CYS A 45 -16.47 -16.25 -5.35
CA CYS A 45 -15.14 -15.79 -4.95
C CYS A 45 -14.28 -15.36 -6.16
N ILE A 46 -14.27 -16.16 -7.24
CA ILE A 46 -13.58 -15.79 -8.49
C ILE A 46 -14.16 -14.49 -9.08
N SER A 47 -15.48 -14.34 -9.07
CA SER A 47 -16.14 -13.12 -9.55
C SER A 47 -15.68 -11.88 -8.78
N GLN A 48 -15.50 -12.01 -7.47
CA GLN A 48 -15.07 -10.92 -6.60
C GLN A 48 -13.59 -10.61 -6.80
N TRP A 49 -12.75 -11.61 -7.02
CA TRP A 49 -11.35 -11.41 -7.39
C TRP A 49 -11.23 -10.67 -8.74
N VAL A 50 -12.01 -11.06 -9.75
CA VAL A 50 -12.02 -10.34 -11.04
C VAL A 50 -12.49 -8.89 -10.86
N LYS A 51 -13.50 -8.66 -10.01
CA LYS A 51 -13.94 -7.30 -9.66
C LYS A 51 -12.84 -6.50 -8.95
N LYS A 52 -12.07 -7.10 -8.02
CA LYS A 52 -10.88 -6.45 -7.41
C LYS A 52 -9.83 -6.10 -8.47
N GLY A 53 -9.55 -7.00 -9.42
CA GLY A 53 -8.70 -6.68 -10.58
C GLY A 53 -9.25 -5.54 -11.45
N ALA A 54 -10.57 -5.44 -11.60
CA ALA A 54 -11.19 -4.33 -12.31
C ALA A 54 -11.04 -2.98 -11.60
N LEU A 55 -10.92 -2.94 -10.27
CA LEU A 55 -10.60 -1.70 -9.54
C LEU A 55 -9.24 -1.12 -9.94
N LEU A 56 -8.31 -1.95 -10.42
CA LEU A 56 -7.05 -1.51 -11.05
C LEU A 56 -7.25 -1.09 -12.51
N LEU A 57 -7.99 -1.88 -13.28
CA LEU A 57 -8.13 -1.67 -14.72
C LEU A 57 -9.00 -0.45 -15.06
N ILE A 58 -10.05 -0.15 -14.28
CA ILE A 58 -10.98 0.96 -14.52
C ILE A 58 -10.25 2.31 -14.48
N PRO A 59 -9.49 2.68 -13.43
CA PRO A 59 -8.75 3.95 -13.40
C PRO A 59 -7.76 4.08 -14.57
N LEU A 60 -7.09 3.00 -14.95
CA LEU A 60 -6.18 2.99 -16.10
C LEU A 60 -6.92 3.18 -17.43
N ALA A 61 -8.10 2.58 -17.58
CA ALA A 61 -8.95 2.73 -18.77
C ALA A 61 -9.59 4.13 -18.88
N VAL A 62 -10.00 4.71 -17.75
CA VAL A 62 -10.76 5.96 -17.68
C VAL A 62 -9.82 7.17 -17.66
N PHE A 63 -8.90 7.23 -16.71
CA PHE A 63 -8.05 8.41 -16.49
C PHE A 63 -6.75 8.40 -17.30
N TYR A 64 -6.16 7.21 -17.52
CA TYR A 64 -4.95 7.07 -18.34
C TYR A 64 -5.23 6.73 -19.81
N GLY A 65 -6.50 6.47 -20.15
CA GLY A 65 -6.92 6.13 -21.51
C GLY A 65 -6.26 4.87 -22.05
N ARG A 66 -5.94 3.89 -21.19
CA ARG A 66 -5.30 2.64 -21.59
C ARG A 66 -6.34 1.73 -22.23
N ARG A 67 -6.31 1.68 -23.58
CA ARG A 67 -7.26 0.89 -24.35
C ARG A 67 -7.16 -0.62 -24.07
N SER A 68 -6.00 -1.14 -23.64
CA SER A 68 -5.90 -2.55 -23.22
C SER A 68 -6.72 -2.85 -21.97
N CYS A 69 -6.69 -1.96 -20.98
CA CYS A 69 -7.52 -2.08 -19.78
C CYS A 69 -9.00 -1.91 -20.13
N ALA A 70 -9.34 -0.98 -21.02
CA ALA A 70 -10.73 -0.78 -21.47
C ALA A 70 -11.29 -2.01 -22.19
N ASP A 71 -10.50 -2.67 -23.03
CA ASP A 71 -10.93 -3.90 -23.72
C ASP A 71 -11.21 -5.03 -22.71
N ILE A 72 -10.36 -5.23 -21.70
CA ILE A 72 -10.60 -6.22 -20.65
C ILE A 72 -11.88 -5.88 -19.87
N VAL A 73 -12.02 -4.63 -19.41
CA VAL A 73 -13.19 -4.19 -18.62
C VAL A 73 -14.48 -4.37 -19.40
N LYS A 74 -14.53 -4.03 -20.69
CA LYS A 74 -15.75 -4.18 -21.51
C LYS A 74 -16.23 -5.62 -21.63
N TYR A 75 -15.32 -6.58 -21.76
CA TYR A 75 -15.66 -7.95 -22.17
C TYR A 75 -15.60 -8.99 -21.06
N ILE A 76 -14.75 -8.77 -20.05
CA ILE A 76 -14.59 -9.71 -18.93
C ILE A 76 -15.46 -9.30 -17.76
N LEU A 77 -15.42 -8.01 -17.37
CA LEU A 77 -16.07 -7.56 -16.14
C LEU A 77 -17.60 -7.79 -16.09
N PRO A 78 -18.38 -7.56 -17.16
CA PRO A 78 -19.84 -7.70 -17.08
C PRO A 78 -20.29 -9.09 -16.67
N VAL A 79 -19.61 -10.14 -17.17
CA VAL A 79 -19.91 -11.53 -16.84
C VAL A 79 -19.75 -11.76 -15.34
N PHE A 80 -18.60 -11.38 -14.78
CA PHE A 80 -18.32 -11.58 -13.36
C PHE A 80 -19.14 -10.66 -12.45
N VAL A 81 -19.54 -9.47 -12.91
CA VAL A 81 -20.49 -8.64 -12.16
C VAL A 81 -21.85 -9.31 -12.07
N ILE A 82 -22.39 -9.82 -13.19
CA ILE A 82 -23.67 -10.52 -13.23
C ILE A 82 -23.63 -11.78 -12.36
N LEU A 83 -22.58 -12.59 -12.47
CA LEU A 83 -22.38 -13.77 -11.62
C LEU A 83 -22.33 -13.38 -10.14
N SER A 84 -21.61 -12.30 -9.78
CA SER A 84 -21.56 -11.84 -8.39
C SER A 84 -22.92 -11.39 -7.84
N CYS A 85 -23.80 -10.84 -8.69
CA CYS A 85 -25.15 -10.46 -8.30
C CYS A 85 -26.10 -11.66 -8.17
N ALA A 86 -25.84 -12.75 -8.90
CA ALA A 86 -26.71 -13.93 -8.90
C ALA A 86 -26.29 -14.98 -7.86
N LEU A 87 -25.01 -14.98 -7.45
CA LEU A 87 -24.41 -16.06 -6.66
C LEU A 87 -23.87 -15.58 -5.30
N PHE A 88 -24.40 -14.50 -4.73
CA PHE A 88 -23.89 -13.97 -3.46
C PHE A 88 -24.24 -14.82 -2.23
N GLY A 89 -25.26 -15.68 -2.28
CA GLY A 89 -25.61 -16.60 -1.20
C GLY A 89 -25.70 -15.92 0.17
N ASP A 90 -25.01 -16.48 1.16
CA ASP A 90 -24.97 -16.01 2.56
C ASP A 90 -23.89 -14.94 2.81
N PHE A 91 -23.30 -14.36 1.76
CA PHE A 91 -22.21 -13.37 1.87
C PHE A 91 -22.55 -12.17 2.78
N PHE A 92 -23.83 -11.79 2.87
CA PHE A 92 -24.27 -10.66 3.70
C PHE A 92 -24.75 -11.08 5.09
N ASP A 93 -24.77 -12.37 5.40
CA ASP A 93 -25.24 -12.95 6.66
C ASP A 93 -24.10 -13.24 7.65
N ILE A 94 -22.87 -12.87 7.28
CA ILE A 94 -21.68 -13.14 8.08
C ILE A 94 -21.66 -12.27 9.33
N THR A 95 -21.63 -12.95 10.48
CA THR A 95 -21.27 -12.36 11.76
C THR A 95 -20.04 -13.05 12.32
N LYS A 96 -19.13 -12.30 12.93
CA LYS A 96 -18.04 -12.90 13.71
C LYS A 96 -18.64 -13.48 15.01
N PRO A 97 -18.35 -14.73 15.37
CA PRO A 97 -18.73 -15.26 16.68
C PRO A 97 -18.15 -14.37 17.80
N ALA A 98 -18.95 -14.11 18.82
CA ALA A 98 -18.55 -13.35 19.99
C ALA A 98 -18.63 -14.27 21.22
N ASP A 99 -17.52 -14.96 21.49
CA ASP A 99 -17.38 -15.95 22.55
C ASP A 99 -17.04 -15.30 23.91
N THR A 100 -16.68 -14.00 23.91
CA THR A 100 -16.40 -13.22 25.12
C THR A 100 -17.15 -11.87 25.13
N PRO A 101 -17.42 -11.27 26.31
CA PRO A 101 -18.04 -9.95 26.40
C PRO A 101 -17.29 -8.85 25.64
N ALA A 102 -15.95 -8.87 25.66
CA ALA A 102 -15.14 -7.93 24.89
C ALA A 102 -15.34 -8.10 23.37
N GLN A 103 -15.47 -9.34 22.88
CA GLN A 103 -15.78 -9.58 21.47
C GLN A 103 -17.17 -9.08 21.07
N VAL A 104 -18.15 -9.10 21.99
CA VAL A 104 -19.47 -8.49 21.76
C VAL A 104 -19.31 -6.98 21.54
N ILE A 105 -18.58 -6.30 22.42
CA ILE A 105 -18.29 -4.86 22.29
C ILE A 105 -17.60 -4.54 20.96
N TYR A 106 -16.54 -5.29 20.61
CA TYR A 106 -15.84 -5.06 19.34
C TYR A 106 -16.73 -5.34 18.12
N SER A 107 -17.60 -6.34 18.19
CA SER A 107 -18.55 -6.64 17.12
C SER A 107 -19.57 -5.51 16.94
N GLN A 108 -20.05 -4.88 18.01
CA GLN A 108 -20.91 -3.70 17.91
C GLN A 108 -20.21 -2.54 17.18
N VAL A 109 -18.92 -2.32 17.43
CA VAL A 109 -18.12 -1.30 16.75
C VAL A 109 -17.86 -1.67 15.28
N ASN A 110 -17.58 -2.94 14.98
CA ASN A 110 -17.24 -3.41 13.63
C ASN A 110 -18.46 -3.57 12.72
N LEU A 111 -19.63 -3.83 13.29
CA LEU A 111 -20.90 -3.96 12.56
C LEU A 111 -21.62 -2.60 12.41
N PHE A 112 -20.87 -1.50 12.33
CA PHE A 112 -21.42 -0.15 12.19
C PHE A 112 -22.21 0.06 10.88
N LEU A 113 -21.93 -0.73 9.84
CA LEU A 113 -22.72 -0.75 8.60
C LEU A 113 -23.80 -1.83 8.69
N PRO A 114 -25.10 -1.46 8.72
CA PRO A 114 -26.17 -2.45 8.75
C PRO A 114 -26.23 -3.23 7.42
N LYS A 115 -26.71 -4.48 7.48
CA LYS A 115 -26.78 -5.42 6.34
C LYS A 115 -27.38 -4.79 5.08
N TRP A 116 -28.52 -4.10 5.20
CA TRP A 116 -29.19 -3.48 4.05
C TRP A 116 -28.33 -2.42 3.36
N LEU A 117 -27.50 -1.68 4.12
CA LEU A 117 -26.60 -0.67 3.58
C LEU A 117 -25.42 -1.33 2.87
N ASN A 118 -24.85 -2.40 3.45
CA ASN A 118 -23.82 -3.22 2.81
C ASN A 118 -24.32 -3.77 1.45
N MET A 119 -25.51 -4.38 1.43
CA MET A 119 -26.15 -4.86 0.20
C MET A 119 -26.37 -3.74 -0.81
N THR A 120 -26.87 -2.58 -0.38
CA THR A 120 -27.11 -1.43 -1.25
C THR A 120 -25.81 -0.94 -1.88
N LEU A 121 -24.75 -0.79 -1.11
CA LEU A 121 -23.43 -0.39 -1.60
C LEU A 121 -22.85 -1.41 -2.59
N PHE A 122 -23.01 -2.70 -2.31
CA PHE A 122 -22.59 -3.78 -3.21
C PHE A 122 -23.30 -3.72 -4.56
N PHE A 123 -24.63 -3.64 -4.57
CA PHE A 123 -25.39 -3.57 -5.81
C PHE A 123 -25.20 -2.25 -6.55
N ALA A 124 -25.05 -1.14 -5.84
CA ALA A 124 -24.70 0.16 -6.44
C ALA A 124 -23.33 0.10 -7.14
N GLN A 125 -22.31 -0.47 -6.48
CA GLN A 125 -20.99 -0.67 -7.06
C GLN A 125 -21.07 -1.49 -8.36
N ASN A 126 -21.80 -2.61 -8.34
CA ASN A 126 -22.00 -3.46 -9.50
C ASN A 126 -22.71 -2.73 -10.65
N ALA A 127 -23.77 -1.98 -10.34
CA ALA A 127 -24.48 -1.17 -11.33
C ALA A 127 -23.57 -0.12 -11.97
N PHE A 128 -22.74 0.57 -11.18
CA PHE A 128 -21.77 1.53 -11.70
C PHE A 128 -20.69 0.86 -12.55
N MET A 129 -20.20 -0.34 -12.18
CA MET A 129 -19.26 -1.10 -13.00
C MET A 129 -19.86 -1.47 -14.37
N LEU A 130 -21.12 -1.92 -14.42
CA LEU A 130 -21.81 -2.21 -15.68
C LEU A 130 -22.02 -0.95 -16.52
N ALA A 131 -22.39 0.16 -15.89
CA ALA A 131 -22.53 1.45 -16.57
C ALA A 131 -21.20 1.93 -17.17
N ILE A 132 -20.07 1.75 -16.47
CA ILE A 132 -18.73 2.02 -17.01
C ILE A 132 -18.47 1.15 -18.23
N CYS A 133 -18.76 -0.16 -18.17
CA CYS A 133 -18.57 -1.06 -19.31
C CYS A 133 -19.35 -0.57 -20.53
N ALA A 134 -20.63 -0.24 -20.37
CA ALA A 134 -21.48 0.29 -21.44
C ALA A 134 -20.92 1.61 -22.02
N LEU A 135 -20.52 2.56 -21.16
CA LEU A 135 -19.94 3.83 -21.63
C LEU A 135 -18.57 3.65 -22.31
N LEU A 136 -17.77 2.66 -21.91
CA LEU A 136 -16.54 2.30 -22.61
C LEU A 136 -16.83 1.74 -24.01
N PHE A 137 -17.90 0.96 -24.19
CA PHE A 137 -18.37 0.57 -25.53
C PHE A 137 -18.76 1.78 -26.37
N VAL A 138 -19.49 2.75 -25.80
CA VAL A 138 -19.85 3.98 -26.51
C VAL A 138 -18.61 4.82 -26.87
N ARG A 139 -17.63 4.91 -25.96
CA ARG A 139 -16.40 5.71 -26.16
C ARG A 139 -15.46 5.09 -27.18
N ASP A 140 -15.19 3.80 -27.06
CA ASP A 140 -14.10 3.12 -27.78
C ASP A 140 -14.60 2.22 -28.92
N GLY A 141 -15.89 1.93 -28.98
CA GLY A 141 -16.50 0.97 -29.88
C GLY A 141 -16.27 -0.50 -29.48
N ALA A 142 -16.87 -1.41 -30.25
CA ALA A 142 -16.77 -2.85 -30.03
C ALA A 142 -15.41 -3.45 -30.45
N LYS A 143 -14.63 -2.78 -31.32
CA LYS A 143 -13.34 -3.32 -31.80
C LYS A 143 -12.35 -3.55 -30.65
N ILE A 144 -11.88 -4.80 -30.53
CA ILE A 144 -10.89 -5.24 -29.55
C ILE A 144 -9.50 -5.42 -30.17
N ARG A 145 -8.48 -5.36 -29.32
CA ARG A 145 -7.13 -5.85 -29.66
C ARG A 145 -6.87 -7.11 -28.85
N ALA A 146 -6.65 -8.26 -29.49
CA ALA A 146 -6.40 -9.52 -28.79
C ALA A 146 -5.23 -9.43 -27.79
N LYS A 147 -4.18 -8.68 -28.14
CA LYS A 147 -3.03 -8.39 -27.26
C LYS A 147 -3.41 -7.64 -25.97
N SER A 148 -4.61 -7.06 -25.87
CA SER A 148 -5.08 -6.41 -24.63
C SER A 148 -5.24 -7.41 -23.48
N PHE A 149 -5.62 -8.65 -23.76
CA PHE A 149 -5.96 -9.65 -22.74
C PHE A 149 -4.74 -10.24 -22.02
N ILE A 150 -3.52 -10.05 -22.55
CA ILE A 150 -2.29 -10.45 -21.85
C ILE A 150 -2.10 -9.72 -20.51
N TYR A 151 -2.79 -8.59 -20.33
CA TYR A 151 -2.74 -7.79 -19.10
C TYR A 151 -3.77 -8.20 -18.05
N LEU A 152 -4.68 -9.14 -18.36
CA LEU A 152 -5.67 -9.62 -17.40
C LEU A 152 -4.98 -10.37 -16.24
N LEU A 153 -4.16 -11.37 -16.55
CA LEU A 153 -3.48 -12.17 -15.53
C LEU A 153 -2.57 -11.31 -14.63
N PRO A 154 -1.70 -10.43 -15.16
CA PRO A 154 -0.94 -9.50 -14.32
C PRO A 154 -1.81 -8.61 -13.42
N ALA A 155 -2.99 -8.16 -13.90
CA ALA A 155 -3.89 -7.35 -13.07
C ALA A 155 -4.53 -8.17 -11.94
N LEU A 156 -4.93 -9.42 -12.21
CA LEU A 156 -5.45 -10.31 -11.17
C LEU A 156 -4.38 -10.67 -10.13
N LEU A 157 -3.14 -10.90 -10.56
CA LEU A 157 -2.01 -11.15 -9.64
C LEU A 157 -1.66 -9.92 -8.80
N ALA A 158 -1.63 -8.73 -9.40
CA ALA A 158 -1.39 -7.48 -8.68
C ALA A 158 -2.46 -7.21 -7.61
N CYS A 159 -3.72 -7.59 -7.90
CA CYS A 159 -4.85 -7.44 -6.99
C CYS A 159 -5.24 -8.76 -6.30
N MET A 160 -4.30 -9.70 -6.16
CA MET A 160 -4.57 -10.98 -5.51
C MET A 160 -4.93 -10.77 -4.04
N PRO A 161 -6.02 -11.37 -3.55
CA PRO A 161 -6.37 -11.33 -2.14
C PRO A 161 -5.41 -12.23 -1.36
N LEU A 162 -4.54 -11.62 -0.56
CA LEU A 162 -3.45 -12.36 0.11
C LEU A 162 -3.94 -13.23 1.28
N ASN A 163 -5.15 -12.98 1.79
CA ASN A 163 -5.84 -13.87 2.75
C ASN A 163 -6.29 -15.20 2.14
N PHE A 164 -6.23 -15.36 0.81
CA PHE A 164 -6.44 -16.65 0.15
C PHE A 164 -5.47 -17.73 0.67
N PHE A 165 -4.27 -17.36 1.10
CA PHE A 165 -3.26 -18.32 1.54
C PHE A 165 -3.62 -19.02 2.86
N GLU A 166 -4.47 -18.42 3.70
CA GLU A 166 -4.90 -19.01 4.97
C GLU A 166 -5.77 -20.27 4.77
N ASN A 167 -6.28 -20.52 3.57
CA ASN A 167 -6.97 -21.79 3.29
C ASN A 167 -6.02 -23.00 3.26
N PHE A 168 -4.69 -22.80 3.22
CA PHE A 168 -3.72 -23.87 3.03
C PHE A 168 -2.98 -24.28 4.30
N PHE A 169 -3.13 -23.55 5.40
CA PHE A 169 -2.46 -23.86 6.67
C PHE A 169 -3.25 -23.32 7.86
N ASP A 170 -3.05 -23.93 9.03
CA ASP A 170 -3.51 -23.40 10.30
C ASP A 170 -2.28 -22.99 11.13
N ILE A 171 -2.15 -21.68 11.38
CA ILE A 171 -1.03 -21.10 12.14
C ILE A 171 -0.89 -21.73 13.54
N ASN A 172 -1.99 -22.15 14.17
CA ASN A 172 -1.98 -22.71 15.52
C ASN A 172 -1.32 -24.09 15.58
N THR A 173 -1.21 -24.77 14.44
CA THR A 173 -0.50 -26.05 14.32
C THR A 173 1.01 -25.90 14.14
N ILE A 174 1.49 -24.67 13.89
CA ILE A 174 2.90 -24.39 13.60
C ILE A 174 3.59 -23.87 14.85
N PRO A 175 4.59 -24.59 15.42
CA PRO A 175 5.32 -24.16 16.60
C PRO A 175 5.95 -22.77 16.47
N ALA A 176 6.06 -22.03 17.57
CA ALA A 176 6.61 -20.66 17.57
C ALA A 176 8.11 -20.60 17.21
N ASP A 177 8.85 -21.69 17.41
CA ASP A 177 10.25 -21.86 17.05
C ASP A 177 10.45 -22.37 15.62
N SER A 178 9.38 -22.72 14.90
CA SER A 178 9.45 -23.23 13.53
C SER A 178 10.17 -22.28 12.58
N PHE A 179 10.94 -22.85 11.66
CA PHE A 179 11.57 -22.14 10.55
C PHE A 179 10.55 -21.36 9.71
N LEU A 180 9.29 -21.81 9.63
CA LEU A 180 8.25 -21.14 8.83
C LEU A 180 7.79 -19.82 9.43
N ARG A 181 7.99 -19.61 10.74
CA ARG A 181 7.58 -18.39 11.46
C ARG A 181 8.41 -17.20 10.99
N PHE A 182 7.75 -16.09 10.72
CA PHE A 182 8.45 -14.86 10.38
C PHE A 182 9.01 -14.22 11.66
N LYS A 183 10.32 -13.94 11.69
CA LYS A 183 10.99 -13.25 12.80
C LYS A 183 12.01 -12.28 12.25
N ASN A 184 12.28 -11.22 13.01
CA ASN A 184 13.36 -10.30 12.69
C ASN A 184 14.70 -11.01 12.58
N PHE A 185 15.54 -10.49 11.69
CA PHE A 185 16.91 -10.97 11.43
C PHE A 185 17.00 -12.46 11.05
N THR A 186 15.92 -13.04 10.52
CA THR A 186 15.93 -14.39 9.90
C THR A 186 16.07 -14.33 8.38
N ILE A 187 16.18 -15.50 7.75
CA ILE A 187 16.20 -15.61 6.28
C ILE A 187 14.95 -15.01 5.62
N TRP A 188 13.78 -15.12 6.25
CA TRP A 188 12.54 -14.54 5.71
C TRP A 188 12.56 -13.02 5.76
N HIS A 189 13.09 -12.45 6.84
CA HIS A 189 13.30 -11.01 6.94
C HIS A 189 14.31 -10.52 5.89
N ALA A 190 15.43 -11.24 5.75
CA ALA A 190 16.43 -10.94 4.72
C ALA A 190 15.83 -11.02 3.30
N LEU A 191 15.00 -12.03 3.03
CA LEU A 191 14.29 -12.18 1.76
C LEU A 191 13.33 -11.02 1.51
N ALA A 192 12.60 -10.56 2.53
CA ALA A 192 11.70 -9.41 2.43
C ALA A 192 12.47 -8.12 2.04
N ILE A 193 13.65 -7.89 2.62
CA ILE A 193 14.56 -6.79 2.25
C ILE A 193 15.07 -6.94 0.81
N ILE A 194 15.44 -8.14 0.39
CA ILE A 194 15.88 -8.43 -0.98
C ILE A 194 14.73 -8.14 -1.97
N ILE A 195 13.50 -8.56 -1.65
CA ILE A 195 12.31 -8.30 -2.47
C ILE A 195 12.07 -6.80 -2.61
N LEU A 196 12.15 -6.03 -1.51
CA LEU A 196 12.03 -4.57 -1.53
C LEU A 196 13.05 -3.92 -2.50
N ALA A 197 14.32 -4.30 -2.37
CA ALA A 197 15.39 -3.77 -3.19
C ALA A 197 15.22 -4.18 -4.67
N ALA A 198 15.00 -5.47 -4.93
CA ALA A 198 14.80 -6.01 -6.27
C ALA A 198 13.59 -5.38 -6.95
N PHE A 199 12.45 -5.27 -6.26
CA PHE A 199 11.24 -4.64 -6.78
C PHE A 199 11.49 -3.19 -7.22
N THR A 200 12.19 -2.42 -6.38
CA THR A 200 12.52 -1.01 -6.67
C THR A 200 13.51 -0.88 -7.84
N ILE A 201 14.57 -1.70 -7.86
CA ILE A 201 15.58 -1.70 -8.92
C ILE A 201 14.96 -2.14 -10.25
N CYS A 202 14.28 -3.29 -10.28
CA CYS A 202 13.59 -3.80 -11.46
C CYS A 202 12.55 -2.78 -11.96
N GLY A 203 11.80 -2.16 -11.05
CA GLY A 203 10.87 -1.07 -11.37
C GLY A 203 11.56 0.10 -12.08
N TYR A 204 12.70 0.56 -11.56
CA TYR A 204 13.49 1.60 -12.22
C TYR A 204 13.96 1.18 -13.62
N TYR A 205 14.57 0.01 -13.77
CA TYR A 205 15.08 -0.46 -15.07
C TYR A 205 13.96 -0.73 -16.08
N PHE A 206 12.80 -1.19 -15.64
CA PHE A 206 11.63 -1.36 -16.48
C PHE A 206 11.05 -0.03 -16.97
N LEU A 207 11.09 1.01 -16.13
CA LEU A 207 10.46 2.31 -16.39
C LEU A 207 11.37 3.35 -17.05
N LYS A 208 12.70 3.29 -16.86
CA LYS A 208 13.63 4.35 -17.25
C LYS A 208 13.61 4.72 -18.74
N ASN A 209 13.35 3.74 -19.62
CA ASN A 209 13.35 3.92 -21.07
C ASN A 209 11.92 4.06 -21.65
N LYS A 210 10.88 4.06 -20.82
CA LYS A 210 9.50 4.21 -21.29
C LYS A 210 9.16 5.67 -21.54
N SER A 211 8.22 5.91 -22.45
CA SER A 211 7.65 7.24 -22.67
C SER A 211 7.08 7.81 -21.36
N GLY A 212 7.07 9.14 -21.20
CA GLY A 212 6.52 9.78 -20.00
C GLY A 212 5.07 9.38 -19.73
N ARG A 213 4.27 9.18 -20.80
CA ARG A 213 2.89 8.70 -20.70
C ARG A 213 2.80 7.27 -20.18
N ASP A 214 3.59 6.35 -20.74
CA ASP A 214 3.60 4.94 -20.30
C ASP A 214 4.12 4.80 -18.88
N ARG A 215 5.19 5.54 -18.55
CA ARG A 215 5.78 5.57 -17.21
C ARG A 215 4.75 6.00 -16.17
N ASN A 216 4.00 7.07 -16.44
CA ASN A 216 2.93 7.54 -15.55
C ASN A 216 1.80 6.52 -15.40
N ALA A 217 1.44 5.80 -16.47
CA ALA A 217 0.41 4.77 -16.40
C ALA A 217 0.83 3.56 -15.55
N TRP A 218 2.11 3.16 -15.62
CA TRP A 218 2.65 2.08 -14.78
C TRP A 218 2.77 2.49 -13.32
N LEU A 219 3.27 3.70 -13.03
CA LEU A 219 3.27 4.24 -11.67
C LEU A 219 1.84 4.37 -11.13
N GLY A 220 0.89 4.78 -11.98
CA GLY A 220 -0.53 4.80 -11.63
C GLY A 220 -1.08 3.42 -11.30
N ALA A 221 -0.69 2.39 -12.06
CA ALA A 221 -1.06 1.01 -11.78
C ALA A 221 -0.50 0.53 -10.43
N MET A 222 0.75 0.85 -10.12
CA MET A 222 1.37 0.57 -8.83
C MET A 222 0.65 1.28 -7.67
N ALA A 223 0.29 2.57 -7.85
CA ALA A 223 -0.43 3.35 -6.85
C ALA A 223 -1.84 2.80 -6.57
N VAL A 224 -2.59 2.44 -7.63
CA VAL A 224 -3.91 1.82 -7.45
C VAL A 224 -3.78 0.44 -6.80
N THR A 225 -2.77 -0.34 -7.18
CA THR A 225 -2.48 -1.65 -6.55
C THR A 225 -2.18 -1.48 -5.07
N LEU A 226 -1.35 -0.50 -4.70
CA LEU A 226 -1.04 -0.20 -3.31
C LEU A 226 -2.30 0.11 -2.51
N LEU A 227 -3.19 0.97 -3.04
CA LEU A 227 -4.45 1.33 -2.38
C LEU A 227 -5.38 0.11 -2.21
N ILE A 228 -5.52 -0.72 -3.24
CA ILE A 228 -6.34 -1.94 -3.17
C ILE A 228 -5.80 -2.90 -2.11
N GLN A 229 -4.49 -3.13 -2.09
CA GLN A 229 -3.87 -4.08 -1.16
C GLN A 229 -3.88 -3.54 0.28
N TYR A 230 -3.64 -2.23 0.45
CA TYR A 230 -3.74 -1.55 1.73
C TYR A 230 -5.15 -1.66 2.33
N HIS A 231 -6.20 -1.40 1.55
CA HIS A 231 -7.58 -1.50 2.05
C HIS A 231 -8.09 -2.93 2.15
N SER A 232 -7.54 -3.87 1.38
CA SER A 232 -7.86 -5.29 1.56
C SER A 232 -7.34 -5.78 2.92
N LYS A 233 -6.24 -5.22 3.42
CA LYS A 233 -5.77 -5.48 4.80
C LYS A 233 -6.73 -4.92 5.86
N ASP A 234 -7.38 -3.78 5.64
CA ASP A 234 -8.34 -3.18 6.60
C ASP A 234 -9.47 -4.15 6.95
N SER A 235 -9.96 -4.91 5.96
CA SER A 235 -10.94 -5.98 6.18
C SER A 235 -10.48 -7.00 7.22
N VAL A 236 -9.18 -7.30 7.24
CA VAL A 236 -8.57 -8.28 8.14
C VAL A 236 -8.44 -7.77 9.57
N ILE A 237 -8.25 -6.47 9.75
CA ILE A 237 -8.15 -5.84 11.07
C ILE A 237 -9.45 -6.07 11.87
N MET A 238 -10.60 -6.02 11.22
CA MET A 238 -11.90 -6.25 11.85
C MET A 238 -12.20 -7.73 12.10
N GLY A 239 -11.60 -8.62 11.29
CA GLY A 239 -11.76 -10.08 11.38
C GLY A 239 -10.90 -10.69 12.47
N ASP A 240 -9.62 -10.91 12.18
CA ASP A 240 -8.72 -11.69 13.07
C ASP A 240 -7.80 -10.79 13.90
N GLY A 241 -7.89 -9.48 13.67
CA GLY A 241 -7.02 -8.50 14.27
C GLY A 241 -5.71 -8.38 13.50
N TYR A 242 -5.27 -7.14 13.29
CA TYR A 242 -3.97 -6.85 12.70
C TYR A 242 -3.26 -5.89 13.64
N ASN A 243 -2.01 -6.21 13.99
CA ASN A 243 -1.20 -5.33 14.84
C ASN A 243 -1.90 -4.96 16.17
N VAL A 244 -2.41 -5.97 16.90
CA VAL A 244 -3.00 -5.86 18.27
C VAL A 244 -4.42 -5.27 18.32
N TYR A 245 -5.01 -4.87 17.19
CA TYR A 245 -6.36 -4.29 17.19
C TYR A 245 -7.37 -5.13 16.45
N HIS A 246 -8.55 -5.28 17.07
CA HIS A 246 -9.69 -6.03 16.56
C HIS A 246 -10.88 -5.13 16.16
N THR A 247 -10.66 -3.84 15.93
CA THR A 247 -11.74 -2.89 15.61
C THR A 247 -11.48 -2.02 14.39
N VAL A 248 -12.55 -1.57 13.72
CA VAL A 248 -12.49 -0.64 12.59
C VAL A 248 -11.83 0.69 12.95
N LEU A 249 -11.90 1.12 14.22
CA LEU A 249 -11.25 2.35 14.68
C LEU A 249 -9.72 2.25 14.67
N ALA A 250 -9.16 1.05 14.64
CA ALA A 250 -7.73 0.88 14.42
C ALA A 250 -7.30 1.12 12.97
N CYS A 251 -8.26 1.22 12.04
CA CYS A 251 -8.02 1.64 10.66
C CYS A 251 -7.94 3.17 10.52
N VAL A 252 -8.28 3.94 11.57
CA VAL A 252 -7.97 5.38 11.61
C VAL A 252 -6.47 5.51 11.33
N PRO A 253 -6.04 6.40 10.42
CA PRO A 253 -4.65 6.46 9.97
C PRO A 253 -3.76 7.03 11.08
N LEU A 254 -3.44 6.17 12.04
CA LEU A 254 -2.58 6.42 13.19
C LEU A 254 -1.12 6.12 12.87
N PHE A 255 -0.85 5.46 11.74
CA PHE A 255 0.50 5.14 11.27
C PHE A 255 0.89 6.03 10.10
N ILE A 256 2.10 6.53 10.13
CA ILE A 256 2.67 7.33 9.04
C ILE A 256 2.78 6.52 7.75
N CYS A 257 3.01 5.20 7.82
CA CYS A 257 3.01 4.32 6.67
C CYS A 257 1.63 4.31 6.00
N ASN A 258 0.57 4.28 6.81
CA ASN A 258 -0.83 4.31 6.34
C ASN A 258 -1.13 5.65 5.66
N ILE A 259 -0.75 6.78 6.27
CA ILE A 259 -0.88 8.11 5.64
C ILE A 259 -0.01 8.17 4.37
N GLY A 260 1.18 7.57 4.42
CA GLY A 260 2.14 7.49 3.34
C GLY A 260 1.61 6.78 2.12
N VAL A 261 0.79 5.73 2.28
CA VAL A 261 0.09 5.07 1.17
C VAL A 261 -0.70 6.08 0.34
N TYR A 262 -1.45 6.97 1.00
CA TYR A 262 -2.21 8.01 0.29
C TYR A 262 -1.31 9.10 -0.28
N ILE A 263 -0.32 9.60 0.47
CA ILE A 263 0.58 10.66 -0.01
C ILE A 263 1.39 10.19 -1.23
N ALA A 264 1.97 8.98 -1.17
CA ALA A 264 2.73 8.41 -2.28
C ALA A 264 1.82 8.18 -3.50
N SER A 265 0.61 7.64 -3.31
CA SER A 265 -0.34 7.43 -4.40
C SER A 265 -0.81 8.75 -5.03
N LEU A 266 -1.16 9.74 -4.20
CA LEU A 266 -1.54 11.09 -4.64
C LEU A 266 -0.38 11.81 -5.34
N SER A 267 0.86 11.57 -4.92
CA SER A 267 2.04 12.14 -5.60
C SER A 267 2.10 11.71 -7.08
N VAL A 268 1.74 10.46 -7.37
CA VAL A 268 1.69 9.92 -8.74
C VAL A 268 0.54 10.53 -9.54
N PHE A 269 -0.65 10.67 -8.94
CA PHE A 269 -1.83 11.18 -9.64
C PHE A 269 -1.77 12.69 -9.84
N ALA A 270 -1.54 13.45 -8.76
CA ALA A 270 -1.58 14.90 -8.76
C ALA A 270 -0.25 15.54 -9.21
N ARG A 271 0.88 14.83 -9.08
CA ARG A 271 2.22 15.25 -9.52
C ARG A 271 2.63 16.61 -8.98
N LYS A 272 2.23 16.91 -7.75
CA LYS A 272 2.55 18.16 -7.06
C LYS A 272 3.90 18.02 -6.34
N LYS A 273 4.71 19.08 -6.39
CA LYS A 273 6.03 19.14 -5.74
C LYS A 273 5.95 18.72 -4.27
N PHE A 274 5.03 19.32 -3.52
CA PHE A 274 4.80 19.02 -2.10
C PHE A 274 4.58 17.53 -1.82
N LEU A 275 3.81 16.84 -2.66
CA LEU A 275 3.55 15.41 -2.47
C LEU A 275 4.78 14.56 -2.78
N TYR A 276 5.59 14.95 -3.77
CA TYR A 276 6.83 14.24 -4.07
C TYR A 276 7.90 14.46 -3.00
N GLU A 277 8.09 15.69 -2.51
CA GLU A 277 9.05 15.96 -1.44
C GLU A 277 8.65 15.27 -0.14
N THR A 278 7.36 15.26 0.22
CA THR A 278 6.88 14.53 1.40
C THR A 278 6.98 13.02 1.23
N ALA A 279 6.57 12.46 0.08
CA ALA A 279 6.70 11.03 -0.18
C ALA A 279 8.17 10.59 -0.08
N PHE A 280 9.07 11.32 -0.73
CA PHE A 280 10.50 10.99 -0.72
C PHE A 280 11.16 11.17 0.64
N PHE A 281 10.94 12.29 1.32
CA PHE A 281 11.68 12.63 2.56
C PHE A 281 11.16 11.85 3.77
N VAL A 282 9.84 11.75 3.92
CA VAL A 282 9.19 11.17 5.10
C VAL A 282 8.84 9.70 4.86
N HIS A 283 8.10 9.42 3.79
CA HIS A 283 7.48 8.11 3.60
C HIS A 283 8.43 7.05 3.04
N ALA A 284 9.44 7.42 2.25
CA ALA A 284 10.49 6.47 1.84
C ALA A 284 11.31 6.00 3.05
N ALA A 285 11.76 6.93 3.88
CA ALA A 285 12.51 6.62 5.10
C ALA A 285 11.65 5.84 6.11
N GLY A 286 10.38 6.21 6.26
CA GLY A 286 9.44 5.50 7.12
C GLY A 286 9.12 4.09 6.65
N ALA A 287 8.91 3.89 5.35
CA ALA A 287 8.69 2.56 4.80
C ALA A 287 9.93 1.65 4.97
N LEU A 288 11.14 2.23 4.83
CA LEU A 288 12.39 1.50 5.01
C LEU A 288 12.67 1.16 6.47
N SER A 289 12.40 2.08 7.41
CA SER A 289 12.72 1.86 8.82
C SER A 289 11.92 0.70 9.42
N VAL A 290 10.62 0.61 9.11
CA VAL A 290 9.78 -0.50 9.57
C VAL A 290 10.17 -1.82 8.91
N PHE A 291 10.74 -1.78 7.69
CA PHE A 291 11.27 -2.95 7.00
C PHE A 291 12.59 -3.49 7.56
N VAL A 292 13.34 -2.67 8.30
CA VAL A 292 14.64 -3.06 8.90
C VAL A 292 14.48 -3.35 10.39
N TYR A 293 13.53 -2.66 11.05
CA TYR A 293 13.21 -2.82 12.44
C TYR A 293 11.70 -2.92 12.63
N PHE A 294 11.17 -4.14 12.51
CA PHE A 294 9.86 -4.43 13.05
C PHE A 294 10.02 -4.53 14.57
N GLY A 295 9.25 -3.80 15.37
CA GLY A 295 9.42 -3.75 16.83
C GLY A 295 9.52 -5.15 17.49
N LYS A 296 10.50 -5.28 18.41
CA LYS A 296 10.79 -6.29 19.47
C LYS A 296 10.09 -7.68 19.50
N ASP A 297 10.94 -8.70 19.70
CA ASP A 297 10.86 -10.07 20.27
C ASP A 297 9.59 -10.95 20.25
N GLU A 298 8.36 -10.43 20.33
CA GLU A 298 7.14 -11.27 20.34
C GLU A 298 6.56 -11.53 18.93
N MET A 299 7.27 -11.05 17.90
CA MET A 299 6.84 -11.16 16.51
C MET A 299 6.70 -12.59 15.96
N SER A 300 7.22 -13.59 16.66
CA SER A 300 6.95 -15.00 16.38
C SER A 300 5.45 -15.34 16.33
N ASN A 301 4.60 -14.48 16.89
CA ASN A 301 3.14 -14.64 16.92
C ASN A 301 2.42 -14.06 15.69
N TYR A 302 3.05 -13.25 14.83
CA TYR A 302 2.35 -12.55 13.72
C TYR A 302 2.04 -13.42 12.49
N GLY A 303 2.65 -14.60 12.38
CA GLY A 303 2.46 -15.42 11.19
C GLY A 303 3.65 -16.26 10.77
N ILE A 304 3.38 -17.10 9.79
CA ILE A 304 4.43 -17.64 8.93
C ILE A 304 4.72 -16.69 7.76
N PHE A 305 5.82 -16.90 7.05
CA PHE A 305 6.26 -16.03 5.95
C PHE A 305 5.20 -15.80 4.85
N CYS A 306 4.28 -16.76 4.64
CA CYS A 306 3.18 -16.69 3.67
C CYS A 306 1.81 -16.37 4.30
N SER A 307 1.77 -15.99 5.57
CA SER A 307 0.54 -15.47 6.18
C SER A 307 0.16 -14.12 5.59
N TYR A 308 -1.14 -13.84 5.53
CA TYR A 308 -1.62 -12.58 4.94
C TYR A 308 -0.99 -11.36 5.63
N SER A 309 -0.74 -11.41 6.95
CA SER A 309 -0.18 -10.29 7.71
C SER A 309 1.19 -9.90 7.16
N ILE A 310 2.05 -10.89 6.91
CA ILE A 310 3.40 -10.70 6.37
C ILE A 310 3.34 -10.35 4.88
N LEU A 311 2.45 -10.99 4.11
CA LEU A 311 2.32 -10.74 2.68
C LEU A 311 1.79 -9.33 2.39
N PHE A 312 0.71 -8.91 3.04
CA PHE A 312 0.17 -7.55 2.92
C PHE A 312 1.20 -6.53 3.36
N PHE A 313 1.83 -6.73 4.53
CA PHE A 313 2.88 -5.84 5.00
C PHE A 313 3.99 -5.66 3.96
N THR A 314 4.54 -6.77 3.47
CA THR A 314 5.69 -6.78 2.55
C THR A 314 5.32 -6.11 1.23
N LEU A 315 4.17 -6.47 0.66
CA LEU A 315 3.71 -5.91 -0.61
C LEU A 315 3.41 -4.40 -0.51
N THR A 316 2.67 -3.98 0.52
CA THR A 316 2.28 -2.57 0.66
C THR A 316 3.49 -1.69 0.94
N HIS A 317 4.43 -2.14 1.77
CA HIS A 317 5.63 -1.35 2.05
C HIS A 317 6.60 -1.35 0.86
N ALA A 318 6.73 -2.44 0.11
CA ALA A 318 7.55 -2.45 -1.11
C ALA A 318 7.02 -1.48 -2.17
N LEU A 319 5.70 -1.47 -2.37
CA LEU A 319 5.02 -0.51 -3.25
C LEU A 319 5.14 0.92 -2.72
N LEU A 320 4.92 1.17 -1.43
CA LEU A 320 5.04 2.48 -0.80
C LEU A 320 6.44 3.06 -0.99
N PHE A 321 7.47 2.28 -0.67
CA PHE A 321 8.86 2.68 -0.86
C PHE A 321 9.18 2.96 -2.33
N ALA A 322 8.82 2.03 -3.22
CA ALA A 322 9.06 2.20 -4.65
C ALA A 322 8.36 3.45 -5.20
N LEU A 323 7.11 3.71 -4.84
CA LEU A 323 6.37 4.90 -5.27
C LEU A 323 6.92 6.20 -4.66
N SER A 324 7.58 6.12 -3.50
CA SER A 324 8.21 7.27 -2.85
C SER A 324 9.57 7.62 -3.47
N VAL A 325 10.29 6.62 -4.01
CA VAL A 325 11.66 6.78 -4.55
C VAL A 325 11.68 6.89 -6.08
N LEU A 326 10.88 6.09 -6.79
CA LEU A 326 10.92 5.99 -8.25
C LEU A 326 10.66 7.32 -8.97
N PRO A 327 9.73 8.20 -8.56
CA PRO A 327 9.58 9.51 -9.19
C PRO A 327 10.87 10.34 -9.15
N SER A 328 11.60 10.29 -8.03
CA SER A 328 12.92 10.94 -7.91
C SER A 328 13.97 10.25 -8.77
N ALA A 329 14.06 8.92 -8.70
CA ALA A 329 15.04 8.13 -9.45
C ALA A 329 14.86 8.23 -10.98
N LEU A 330 13.62 8.30 -11.45
CA LEU A 330 13.25 8.45 -12.86
C LEU A 330 13.34 9.92 -13.36
N GLY A 331 13.76 10.85 -12.49
CA GLY A 331 13.93 12.26 -12.81
C GLY A 331 12.63 13.03 -13.01
N GLN A 332 11.49 12.51 -12.55
CA GLN A 332 10.22 13.24 -12.54
C GLN A 332 10.20 14.36 -11.49
N TYR A 333 10.98 14.17 -10.43
CA TYR A 333 11.23 15.15 -9.40
C TYR A 333 12.70 15.08 -8.96
N LYS A 334 13.29 16.20 -8.56
CA LYS A 334 14.67 16.25 -8.07
C LYS A 334 14.67 16.87 -6.68
N PHE A 335 14.79 16.02 -5.66
CA PHE A 335 14.83 16.47 -4.28
C PHE A 335 16.03 17.39 -4.01
N LYS A 336 15.80 18.47 -3.28
CA LYS A 336 16.82 19.43 -2.79
C LYS A 336 16.72 19.54 -1.28
N MET A 337 17.82 19.77 -0.58
CA MET A 337 17.80 19.95 0.90
C MET A 337 16.86 21.07 1.38
N ARG A 338 16.68 22.13 0.59
CA ARG A 338 15.69 23.19 0.90
C ARG A 338 14.24 22.71 0.87
N ASP A 339 13.98 21.57 0.20
CA ASP A 339 12.65 20.97 0.10
C ASP A 339 12.30 20.17 1.36
N CYS A 340 13.20 20.04 2.36
CA CYS A 340 12.91 19.34 3.62
C CYS A 340 11.94 20.10 4.54
N ALA A 341 11.84 21.43 4.43
CA ALA A 341 11.09 22.25 5.38
C ALA A 341 9.59 21.90 5.40
N ALA A 342 8.95 21.80 4.23
CA ALA A 342 7.53 21.50 4.15
C ALA A 342 7.18 20.06 4.60
N PRO A 343 7.93 19.01 4.21
CA PRO A 343 7.82 17.68 4.79
C PRO A 343 8.00 17.60 6.31
N LEU A 344 8.90 18.41 6.90
CA LEU A 344 9.08 18.48 8.35
C LEU A 344 7.85 19.06 9.06
N VAL A 345 7.31 20.17 8.56
CA VAL A 345 6.06 20.76 9.07
C VAL A 345 4.90 19.77 8.92
N TYR A 346 4.82 19.10 7.77
CA TYR A 346 3.86 18.03 7.54
C TYR A 346 3.98 16.92 8.59
N TYR A 347 5.21 16.43 8.84
CA TYR A 347 5.43 15.35 9.80
C TYR A 347 5.08 15.78 11.23
N PHE A 348 5.40 17.01 11.61
CA PHE A 348 5.02 17.59 12.88
C PHE A 348 3.50 17.63 13.07
N ILE A 349 2.75 18.01 12.05
CA ILE A 349 1.28 17.98 12.08
C ILE A 349 0.78 16.54 12.21
N VAL A 350 1.35 15.61 11.42
CA VAL A 350 0.94 14.20 11.42
C VAL A 350 1.15 13.54 12.78
N ILE A 351 2.30 13.77 13.45
CA ILE A 351 2.56 13.13 14.76
C ILE A 351 1.60 13.65 15.84
N ILE A 352 1.24 14.94 15.80
CA ILE A 352 0.24 15.52 16.71
C ILE A 352 -1.12 14.90 16.44
N LEU A 353 -1.58 14.92 15.19
CA LEU A 353 -2.90 14.38 14.82
C LEU A 353 -3.00 12.88 15.16
N ALA A 354 -1.97 12.09 14.84
CA ALA A 354 -1.93 10.68 15.17
C ALA A 354 -2.00 10.46 16.69
N SER A 355 -1.24 11.22 17.48
CA SER A 355 -1.26 11.10 18.95
C SER A 355 -2.62 11.44 19.54
N VAL A 356 -3.24 12.54 19.08
CA VAL A 356 -4.57 12.97 19.54
C VAL A 356 -5.65 11.96 19.12
N CYS A 357 -5.67 11.53 17.86
CA CYS A 357 -6.62 10.52 17.39
C CYS A 357 -6.48 9.20 18.14
N SER A 358 -5.25 8.72 18.36
CA SER A 358 -4.99 7.52 19.15
C SER A 358 -5.49 7.64 20.58
N ALA A 359 -5.27 8.80 21.22
CA ALA A 359 -5.78 9.07 22.57
C ALA A 359 -7.30 9.11 22.63
N LEU A 360 -7.97 9.66 21.61
CA LEU A 360 -9.42 9.68 21.50
C LEU A 360 -9.99 8.27 21.34
N VAL A 361 -9.39 7.44 20.48
CA VAL A 361 -9.81 6.03 20.31
C VAL A 361 -9.61 5.26 21.62
N THR A 362 -8.47 5.45 22.30
CA THR A 362 -8.21 4.85 23.61
C THR A 362 -9.24 5.28 24.63
N SER A 363 -9.47 6.59 24.75
CA SER A 363 -10.44 7.17 25.68
C SER A 363 -11.87 6.71 25.41
N ALA A 364 -12.25 6.55 24.15
CA ALA A 364 -13.54 6.00 23.76
C ALA A 364 -13.66 4.54 24.19
N SER A 365 -12.63 3.72 23.96
CA SER A 365 -12.64 2.30 24.36
C SER A 365 -12.85 2.09 25.86
N MET A 366 -12.37 3.01 26.70
CA MET A 366 -12.58 3.00 28.15
C MET A 366 -14.04 3.21 28.58
N THR A 367 -14.90 3.68 27.68
CA THR A 367 -16.32 3.94 27.95
C THR A 367 -17.26 2.88 27.35
N TRP A 368 -16.72 1.99 26.52
CA TRP A 368 -17.52 0.98 25.86
C TRP A 368 -17.96 -0.09 26.84
N HIS A 369 -19.22 -0.47 26.72
CA HIS A 369 -19.83 -1.48 27.56
C HIS A 369 -20.91 -2.26 26.79
N THR A 370 -21.17 -3.47 27.23
CA THR A 370 -22.32 -4.26 26.80
C THR A 370 -23.61 -3.77 27.48
N GLU A 371 -24.78 -4.20 26.99
CA GLU A 371 -26.08 -3.81 27.57
C GLU A 371 -26.25 -4.28 29.04
N ASP A 372 -25.59 -5.37 29.41
CA ASP A 372 -25.54 -5.91 30.78
C ASP A 372 -24.45 -5.24 31.66
N GLY A 373 -23.73 -4.26 31.13
CA GLY A 373 -22.84 -3.38 31.90
C GLY A 373 -21.39 -3.86 32.05
N TYR A 374 -20.94 -4.84 31.26
CA TYR A 374 -19.52 -5.21 31.21
C TYR A 374 -18.71 -4.11 30.53
N TYR A 375 -17.61 -3.67 31.15
CA TYR A 375 -16.63 -2.76 30.56
C TYR A 375 -15.34 -3.50 30.20
N LEU A 376 -14.65 -3.04 29.16
CA LEU A 376 -13.35 -3.59 28.77
C LEU A 376 -12.34 -3.50 29.93
N THR A 377 -11.65 -4.60 30.20
CA THR A 377 -10.53 -4.65 31.16
C THR A 377 -9.28 -3.98 30.60
N GLU A 378 -8.28 -3.67 31.43
CA GLU A 378 -7.03 -3.03 30.96
C GLU A 378 -6.37 -3.79 29.80
N SER A 379 -6.34 -5.13 29.84
CA SER A 379 -5.80 -5.95 28.75
C SER A 379 -6.61 -5.91 27.45
N GLU A 380 -7.85 -5.44 27.50
CA GLU A 380 -8.79 -5.35 26.36
C GLU A 380 -8.95 -3.91 25.85
N LEU A 381 -8.33 -2.93 26.49
CA LEU A 381 -8.39 -1.55 26.04
C LEU A 381 -7.57 -1.33 24.77
N ILE A 382 -8.05 -0.42 23.94
CA ILE A 382 -7.37 -0.05 22.69
C ILE A 382 -6.36 1.04 23.00
N TYR A 383 -5.12 0.67 23.34
CA TYR A 383 -4.09 1.65 23.67
C TYR A 383 -3.56 2.45 22.47
N PRO A 384 -2.98 3.65 22.69
CA PRO A 384 -2.56 4.54 21.61
C PRO A 384 -1.41 3.97 20.77
N ASN A 385 -1.44 4.24 19.46
CA ASN A 385 -0.27 4.12 18.59
C ASN A 385 0.33 5.49 18.28
N TYR A 386 1.64 5.61 18.36
CA TYR A 386 2.33 6.86 18.10
C TYR A 386 3.01 6.86 16.73
N ALA A 387 2.24 6.95 15.64
CA ALA A 387 2.71 7.22 14.27
C ALA A 387 3.65 6.19 13.58
N PHE A 388 4.43 5.39 14.29
CA PHE A 388 5.61 4.79 13.68
C PHE A 388 6.04 3.47 14.30
N THR A 389 5.81 3.30 15.59
CA THR A 389 6.05 2.05 16.29
C THR A 389 4.91 1.84 17.28
N GLN A 390 4.47 0.58 17.37
CA GLN A 390 3.61 0.11 18.46
C GLN A 390 4.36 0.10 19.80
N ILE A 391 5.70 0.23 19.77
CA ILE A 391 6.61 0.06 20.90
C ILE A 391 7.58 1.24 20.93
N ASN A 392 7.95 1.70 22.12
CA ASN A 392 9.00 2.69 22.30
C ASN A 392 10.26 2.32 21.49
N PRO A 393 10.72 3.16 20.53
CA PRO A 393 11.96 2.86 19.79
C PRO A 393 13.20 2.88 20.69
N LEU A 394 13.06 3.39 21.91
CA LEU A 394 14.11 3.43 22.91
C LEU A 394 14.07 2.16 23.77
N PRO A 395 15.22 1.57 24.13
CA PRO A 395 15.31 0.34 24.91
C PRO A 395 14.97 0.53 26.40
N PHE A 396 14.39 1.66 26.78
CA PHE A 396 14.05 2.02 28.16
C PHE A 396 12.68 2.69 28.20
N GLU A 397 11.95 2.50 29.30
CA GLU A 397 10.67 3.18 29.52
C GLU A 397 10.89 4.67 29.76
N ILE A 398 10.05 5.51 29.13
CA ILE A 398 10.07 6.95 29.40
C ILE A 398 9.02 7.21 30.47
N PRO A 399 9.43 7.66 31.67
CA PRO A 399 8.47 7.96 32.73
C PRO A 399 7.51 9.08 32.30
N PRO A 400 6.21 9.01 32.67
CA PRO A 400 5.21 10.01 32.30
C PRO A 400 5.32 11.27 33.16
N VAL A 401 6.49 11.93 33.12
CA VAL A 401 6.79 13.14 33.91
C VAL A 401 6.02 14.36 33.38
N TRP A 402 5.72 14.39 32.08
CA TRP A 402 4.90 15.41 31.45
C TRP A 402 3.83 14.74 30.61
N THR A 403 2.58 14.86 31.05
CA THR A 403 1.42 14.31 30.36
C THR A 403 0.47 15.40 29.88
N LEU A 404 -0.26 15.10 28.82
CA LEU A 404 -1.40 15.87 28.34
C LEU A 404 -2.64 14.98 28.35
N LYS A 405 -3.64 15.36 29.16
CA LYS A 405 -4.90 14.63 29.24
C LYS A 405 -5.78 14.92 28.02
N ILE A 406 -6.13 13.87 27.28
CA ILE A 406 -7.12 13.90 26.21
C ILE A 406 -8.30 13.05 26.67
N TRP A 407 -9.40 13.69 27.05
CA TRP A 407 -10.59 13.04 27.61
C TRP A 407 -10.28 12.10 28.79
N ASN A 408 -10.19 10.79 28.55
CA ASN A 408 -9.96 9.78 29.60
C ASN A 408 -8.52 9.24 29.62
N TYR A 409 -7.65 9.67 28.71
CA TYR A 409 -6.30 9.13 28.55
C TYR A 409 -5.20 10.19 28.66
N ASP A 410 -4.10 9.85 29.32
CA ASP A 410 -2.93 10.72 29.48
C ASP A 410 -1.82 10.37 28.46
N LEU A 411 -1.51 11.32 27.58
CA LEU A 411 -0.43 11.19 26.61
C LEU A 411 0.91 11.61 27.20
N ASN A 412 1.94 10.78 27.08
CA ASN A 412 3.31 11.14 27.47
C ASN A 412 3.96 12.06 26.43
N MET A 413 4.11 13.34 26.75
CA MET A 413 4.60 14.36 25.82
C MET A 413 6.10 14.23 25.55
N LEU A 414 6.89 13.83 26.55
CA LEU A 414 8.34 13.59 26.38
C LEU A 414 8.58 12.44 25.39
N TYR A 415 7.77 11.39 25.49
CA TYR A 415 7.81 10.28 24.55
C TYR A 415 7.51 10.73 23.11
N ILE A 416 6.44 11.51 22.90
CA ILE A 416 6.08 12.02 21.56
C ILE A 416 7.19 12.91 20.96
N LEU A 417 7.78 13.79 21.76
CA LEU A 417 8.87 14.66 21.31
C LEU A 417 10.14 13.89 20.98
N GLY A 418 10.52 12.91 21.80
CA GLY A 418 11.64 12.02 21.54
C GLY A 418 11.43 11.24 20.24
N LEU A 419 10.23 10.71 20.05
CA LEU A 419 9.85 10.00 18.83
C LEU A 419 9.96 10.89 17.59
N TYR A 420 9.45 12.12 17.66
CA TYR A 420 9.60 13.11 16.59
C TYR A 420 11.07 13.33 16.22
N ALA A 421 11.93 13.57 17.22
CA ALA A 421 13.35 13.83 17.00
C ALA A 421 14.08 12.65 16.35
N VAL A 422 13.81 11.42 16.80
CA VAL A 422 14.38 10.19 16.22
C VAL A 422 14.01 10.05 14.74
N TYR A 423 12.75 10.25 14.39
CA TYR A 423 12.32 10.13 13.00
C TYR A 423 12.85 11.23 12.10
N VAL A 424 12.91 12.47 12.59
CA VAL A 424 13.57 13.55 11.86
C VAL A 424 15.03 13.19 11.57
N ALA A 425 15.76 12.65 12.54
CA ALA A 425 17.12 12.18 12.33
C ALA A 425 17.20 11.07 11.28
N LEU A 426 16.28 10.10 11.30
CA LEU A 426 16.20 9.04 10.28
C LEU A 426 15.92 9.59 8.87
N PHE A 427 15.05 10.58 8.72
CA PHE A 427 14.74 11.21 7.43
C PHE A 427 15.97 11.91 6.84
N PHE A 428 16.71 12.63 7.68
CA PHE A 428 17.98 13.23 7.28
C PHE A 428 19.06 12.21 6.98
N ALA A 429 19.17 11.12 7.75
CA ALA A 429 20.10 10.03 7.48
C ALA A 429 19.83 9.36 6.12
N PHE A 430 18.55 9.04 5.83
CA PHE A 430 18.13 8.50 4.54
C PHE A 430 18.47 9.45 3.39
N THR A 431 18.17 10.74 3.56
CA THR A 431 18.47 11.77 2.57
C THR A 431 19.98 11.93 2.35
N GLY A 432 20.77 11.88 3.42
CA GLY A 432 22.23 11.87 3.36
C GLY A 432 22.76 10.68 2.56
N ALA A 433 22.25 9.48 2.82
CA ALA A 433 22.59 8.28 2.06
C ALA A 433 22.26 8.41 0.56
N TYR A 434 21.11 9.01 0.23
CA TYR A 434 20.74 9.30 -1.16
C TYR A 434 21.73 10.25 -1.85
N TYR A 435 22.12 11.35 -1.21
CA TYR A 435 23.11 12.27 -1.78
C TYR A 435 24.50 11.67 -1.88
N ALA A 436 24.91 10.86 -0.90
CA ALA A 436 26.15 10.09 -0.95
C ALA A 436 26.15 9.14 -2.16
N PHE A 437 25.05 8.41 -2.38
CA PHE A 437 24.88 7.56 -3.56
C PHE A 437 24.99 8.35 -4.87
N LEU A 438 24.34 9.51 -4.98
CA LEU A 438 24.45 10.36 -6.17
C LEU A 438 25.88 10.85 -6.41
N ALA A 439 26.61 11.24 -5.36
CA ALA A 439 27.99 11.68 -5.46
C ALA A 439 28.92 10.55 -5.93
N VAL A 440 28.75 9.33 -5.40
CA VAL A 440 29.50 8.13 -5.83
C VAL A 440 29.19 7.81 -7.29
N ARG A 441 27.90 7.84 -7.68
CA ARG A 441 27.47 7.59 -9.07
C ARG A 441 28.07 8.61 -10.04
N ALA A 442 28.07 9.90 -9.68
CA ALA A 442 28.65 10.96 -10.50
C ALA A 442 30.16 10.73 -10.72
N LYS A 443 30.90 10.40 -9.65
CA LYS A 443 32.34 10.05 -9.75
C LYS A 443 32.58 8.83 -10.64
N TRP A 444 31.75 7.79 -10.55
CA TRP A 444 31.90 6.59 -11.36
C TRP A 444 31.59 6.81 -12.84
N LEU A 445 30.54 7.58 -13.14
CA LEU A 445 30.22 7.98 -14.52
C LEU A 445 31.31 8.87 -15.12
N ALA A 446 31.83 9.83 -14.35
CA ALA A 446 32.97 10.66 -14.78
C ALA A 446 34.19 9.78 -15.10
N ARG A 447 34.56 8.84 -14.22
CA ARG A 447 35.66 7.90 -14.48
C ARG A 447 35.46 7.07 -15.75
N ARG A 448 34.23 6.62 -16.05
CA ARG A 448 33.93 5.89 -17.28
C ARG A 448 34.01 6.75 -18.53
N ILE A 449 33.59 8.01 -18.44
CA ILE A 449 33.72 8.96 -19.55
C ILE A 449 35.20 9.25 -19.80
N TYR A 450 35.98 9.52 -18.74
CA TYR A 450 37.43 9.72 -18.85
C TYR A 450 38.15 8.46 -19.37
N ALA A 451 37.77 7.26 -18.91
CA ALA A 451 38.33 6.02 -19.41
C ALA A 451 37.95 5.74 -20.88
N GLY A 452 36.72 6.06 -21.29
CA GLY A 452 36.28 5.95 -22.68
C GLY A 452 36.93 6.98 -23.61
N GLN A 453 37.17 8.20 -23.12
CA GLN A 453 37.94 9.23 -23.83
C GLN A 453 39.42 8.85 -23.93
N SER A 454 40.01 8.30 -22.87
CA SER A 454 41.40 7.80 -22.87
C SER A 454 41.58 6.59 -23.78
N ALA A 455 40.58 5.70 -23.87
CA ALA A 455 40.59 4.57 -24.80
C ALA A 455 40.45 5.03 -26.26
N ALA A 456 39.56 6.01 -26.54
CA ALA A 456 39.42 6.60 -27.88
C ALA A 456 40.67 7.41 -28.30
N GLN A 457 41.37 8.06 -27.34
CA GLN A 457 42.66 8.71 -27.60
C GLN A 457 43.80 7.69 -27.79
N GLY A 458 43.75 6.55 -27.10
CA GLY A 458 44.70 5.44 -27.31
C GLY A 458 44.49 4.72 -28.64
N GLU A 459 43.24 4.54 -29.09
CA GLU A 459 42.93 4.02 -30.43
C GLU A 459 43.32 5.01 -31.54
N ALA A 460 43.09 6.32 -31.34
CA ALA A 460 43.51 7.35 -32.30
C ALA A 460 45.05 7.47 -32.41
N ALA A 461 45.77 7.38 -31.28
CA ALA A 461 47.23 7.38 -31.27
C ALA A 461 47.83 6.10 -31.87
N ALA A 462 47.19 4.93 -31.68
CA ALA A 462 47.62 3.67 -32.27
C ALA A 462 47.28 3.55 -33.78
N THR A 463 46.37 4.38 -34.30
CA THR A 463 46.14 4.53 -35.75
C THR A 463 47.12 5.50 -36.40
N ASP A 464 47.52 6.59 -35.73
CA ASP A 464 48.55 7.50 -36.24
C ASP A 464 49.94 6.85 -36.29
N GLU A 465 50.32 6.03 -35.29
CA GLU A 465 51.62 5.31 -35.30
C GLU A 465 51.72 4.23 -36.40
N ARG A 466 50.59 3.75 -36.95
CA ARG A 466 50.59 2.74 -38.04
C ARG A 466 50.67 3.35 -39.44
N ASP A 467 50.31 4.62 -39.57
CA ASP A 467 50.44 5.33 -40.85
C ASP A 467 51.87 5.88 -41.02
N ASP A 468 52.58 6.20 -39.92
CA ASP A 468 53.98 6.65 -39.96
C ASP A 468 55.00 5.50 -40.18
N GLU A 469 54.70 4.24 -39.82
CA GLU A 469 55.60 3.09 -40.07
C GLU A 469 55.56 2.54 -41.52
N ASN A 470 54.59 2.95 -42.34
CA ASN A 470 54.46 2.48 -43.73
C ASN A 470 55.13 3.39 -44.78
N ASP A 471 55.57 4.60 -44.41
CA ASP A 471 56.21 5.56 -45.33
C ASP A 471 57.76 5.52 -45.31
N GLU A 472 58.38 4.65 -44.50
CA GLU A 472 59.85 4.47 -44.46
C GLU A 472 60.38 3.23 -45.24
N ASN A 473 59.54 2.57 -46.05
CA ASN A 473 59.96 1.42 -46.87
C ASN A 473 59.44 1.44 -48.33
N GLU A 474 59.50 2.58 -49.02
CA GLU A 474 59.53 2.63 -50.50
C GLU A 474 60.75 3.38 -51.05
#